data_AF-A0AA44BCV5-F1
#
_entry.id   AF-A0AA44BCV5-F1
#
_cell.length_a   1.000
_cell.length_b   1.000
_cell.length_c   1.000
_cell.angle_alpha   90.00
_cell.angle_beta   90.00
_cell.angle_gamma   90.00
#
_symmetry.space_group_name_H-M   'P 1'
#
loop_
_entity.id
_entity.type
_entity.pdbx_description
1 polymer ?
#
loop_
_entity_poly.entity_id
_entity_poly.type
_entity_poly.pdbx_seq_one_letter_code
_entity_poly.pdbx_strand_id
1 'polypeptide(L)'
;MEMNRIAAYCHEVMEKMVRNPHVYGVSLCVKSGKAGLYWKGSGGNIGDAFKQRIFDELDLRNTYAYQDVNDTTPVNYYYKSKEIHIPRCLASVTAEGGIVSDAEESMKILESFFNGRFFPRESLEEHKLWNFMFFPYQFYFGMGLEKLWIPWITYPSKPRKELLGFWGSSGAFAFHNPELDLYMTGTVNQSNGFGHKAAYKAMIGIMKDVEKRHIEG
;
A
#
# COMPACT_ATOMS: atom_id res chain seq x y z
N MET A 1 7.20 26.90 -37.54
CA MET A 1 8.54 26.45 -37.10
C MET A 1 8.87 26.88 -35.67
N GLU A 2 8.55 28.12 -35.27
CA GLU A 2 8.87 28.67 -33.93
C GLU A 2 7.98 28.14 -32.80
N MET A 3 6.66 27.97 -33.02
CA MET A 3 5.76 27.32 -32.04
C MET A 3 6.18 25.88 -31.69
N ASN A 4 6.68 25.11 -32.67
CA ASN A 4 7.16 23.74 -32.43
C ASN A 4 8.44 23.72 -31.57
N ARG A 5 9.28 24.75 -31.67
CA ARG A 5 10.47 24.90 -30.81
C ARG A 5 10.09 25.20 -29.36
N ILE A 6 9.09 26.07 -29.15
CA ILE A 6 8.63 26.41 -27.79
C ILE A 6 7.94 25.21 -27.13
N ALA A 7 7.09 24.48 -27.87
CA ALA A 7 6.48 23.25 -27.36
C ALA A 7 7.52 22.18 -26.98
N ALA A 8 8.57 22.01 -27.81
CA ALA A 8 9.67 21.10 -27.51
C ALA A 8 10.46 21.54 -26.25
N TYR A 9 10.69 22.84 -26.10
CA TYR A 9 11.33 23.38 -24.90
C TYR A 9 10.48 23.16 -23.63
N CYS A 10 9.15 23.36 -23.70
CA CYS A 10 8.26 23.06 -22.59
C CYS A 10 8.33 21.58 -22.18
N HIS A 11 8.42 20.67 -23.15
CA HIS A 11 8.61 19.24 -22.88
C HIS A 11 9.99 18.96 -22.24
N GLU A 12 11.08 19.56 -22.73
CA GLU A 12 12.42 19.39 -22.14
C GLU A 12 12.49 19.89 -20.68
N VAL A 13 11.85 21.01 -20.38
CA VAL A 13 11.74 21.55 -19.01
C VAL A 13 10.99 20.57 -18.11
N MET A 14 9.86 20.02 -18.58
CA MET A 14 9.11 19.01 -17.85
C MET A 14 9.97 17.77 -17.56
N GLU A 15 10.69 17.25 -18.54
CA GLU A 15 11.58 16.09 -18.37
C GLU A 15 12.77 16.37 -17.43
N LYS A 16 13.29 17.60 -17.41
CA LYS A 16 14.29 18.01 -16.40
C LYS A 16 13.70 18.00 -14.99
N MET A 17 12.45 18.44 -14.84
CA MET A 17 11.75 18.39 -13.56
C MET A 17 11.49 16.95 -13.11
N VAL A 18 11.03 16.07 -14.01
CA VAL A 18 10.80 14.64 -13.70
C VAL A 18 12.09 13.93 -13.27
N ARG A 19 13.24 14.30 -13.83
CA ARG A 19 14.55 13.74 -13.45
C ARG A 19 15.09 14.25 -12.11
N ASN A 20 14.46 15.24 -11.49
CA ASN A 20 14.85 15.68 -10.16
C ASN A 20 14.39 14.62 -9.13
N PRO A 21 15.30 14.06 -8.31
CA PRO A 21 14.93 13.02 -7.36
C PRO A 21 13.91 13.48 -6.31
N HIS A 22 13.75 14.78 -6.08
CA HIS A 22 12.78 15.37 -5.16
C HIS A 22 11.42 15.70 -5.81
N VAL A 23 11.24 15.39 -7.09
CA VAL A 23 10.00 15.63 -7.85
C VAL A 23 9.40 14.29 -8.26
N TYR A 24 8.21 13.98 -7.75
CA TYR A 24 7.56 12.66 -7.87
C TYR A 24 6.61 12.54 -9.06
N GLY A 25 6.34 13.67 -9.70
CA GLY A 25 5.41 13.80 -10.80
C GLY A 25 5.31 15.27 -11.18
N VAL A 26 5.06 15.52 -12.46
CA VAL A 26 4.98 16.86 -13.04
C VAL A 26 3.71 16.91 -13.87
N SER A 27 2.93 17.97 -13.71
CA SER A 27 1.86 18.34 -14.62
C SER A 27 1.97 19.84 -14.86
N LEU A 28 2.11 20.23 -16.12
CA LEU A 28 2.39 21.60 -16.52
C LEU A 28 1.42 22.04 -17.62
N CYS A 29 1.02 23.29 -17.54
CA CYS A 29 0.22 23.98 -18.54
C CYS A 29 0.85 25.35 -18.78
N VAL A 30 1.15 25.68 -20.04
CA VAL A 30 1.79 26.93 -20.45
C VAL A 30 0.94 27.57 -21.53
N LYS A 31 0.51 28.81 -21.29
CA LYS A 31 -0.27 29.60 -22.24
C LYS A 31 0.35 30.99 -22.38
N SER A 32 0.55 31.46 -23.62
CA SER A 32 0.92 32.86 -23.87
C SER A 32 -0.29 33.65 -24.32
N GLY A 33 -0.64 34.70 -23.56
CA GLY A 33 -1.69 35.64 -23.94
C GLY A 33 -1.34 36.54 -25.13
N LYS A 34 -0.06 36.59 -25.54
CA LYS A 34 0.43 37.43 -26.64
C LYS A 34 0.89 36.64 -27.86
N ALA A 35 1.38 35.42 -27.67
CA ALA A 35 2.07 34.65 -28.71
C ALA A 35 1.29 33.43 -29.22
N GLY A 36 -0.04 33.33 -29.00
CA GLY A 36 -0.85 32.21 -29.50
C GLY A 36 -0.44 30.81 -29.02
N LEU A 37 0.47 30.72 -28.04
CA LEU A 37 1.00 29.47 -27.51
C LEU A 37 0.04 28.87 -26.49
N TYR A 38 -0.22 27.57 -26.63
CA TYR A 38 -0.83 26.73 -25.61
C TYR A 38 -0.15 25.36 -25.62
N TRP A 39 0.31 24.92 -24.46
CA TRP A 39 0.96 23.63 -24.28
C TRP A 39 0.55 23.03 -22.93
N LYS A 40 0.38 21.72 -22.88
CA LYS A 40 0.17 20.96 -21.65
C LYS A 40 0.95 19.65 -21.72
N GLY A 41 1.42 19.17 -20.58
CA GLY A 41 2.12 17.90 -20.46
C GLY A 41 2.18 17.42 -19.01
N SER A 42 2.39 16.12 -18.85
CA SER A 42 2.63 15.51 -17.55
C SER A 42 3.67 14.41 -17.67
N GLY A 43 4.41 14.15 -16.59
CA GLY A 43 5.42 13.10 -16.53
C GLY A 43 5.72 12.68 -15.10
N GLY A 44 6.49 11.60 -14.94
CA GLY A 44 6.75 10.93 -13.67
C GLY A 44 5.88 9.70 -13.46
N ASN A 45 6.42 8.72 -12.75
CA ASN A 45 5.79 7.42 -12.50
C ASN A 45 5.89 7.10 -11.00
N ILE A 46 4.75 6.93 -10.34
CA ILE A 46 4.71 6.63 -8.89
C ILE A 46 5.35 5.28 -8.56
N GLY A 47 5.30 4.32 -9.49
CA GLY A 47 6.01 3.04 -9.37
C GLY A 47 7.52 3.23 -9.29
N ASP A 48 8.09 4.16 -10.07
CA ASP A 48 9.52 4.47 -9.98
C ASP A 48 9.86 5.12 -8.65
N ALA A 49 8.98 5.99 -8.13
CA ALA A 49 9.16 6.59 -6.81
C ALA A 49 9.15 5.54 -5.69
N PHE A 50 8.21 4.59 -5.72
CA PHE A 50 8.18 3.47 -4.77
C PHE A 50 9.42 2.59 -4.90
N LYS A 51 9.84 2.29 -6.13
CA LYS A 51 11.05 1.49 -6.38
C LYS A 51 12.28 2.14 -5.74
N GLN A 52 12.55 3.41 -6.07
CA GLN A 52 13.75 4.10 -5.62
C GLN A 52 13.82 4.34 -4.11
N ARG A 53 12.66 4.48 -3.45
CA ARG A 53 12.58 4.98 -2.06
C ARG A 53 12.14 3.95 -1.04
N ILE A 54 11.58 2.83 -1.50
CA ILE A 54 11.06 1.78 -0.63
C ILE A 54 11.65 0.45 -1.07
N PHE A 55 11.41 0.05 -2.33
CA PHE A 55 11.73 -1.31 -2.76
C PHE A 55 13.24 -1.54 -2.82
N ASP A 56 13.99 -0.63 -3.44
CA ASP A 56 15.46 -0.71 -3.54
C ASP A 56 16.12 -0.51 -2.16
N GLU A 57 15.55 0.35 -1.31
CA GLU A 57 16.09 0.60 0.04
C GLU A 57 15.99 -0.65 0.94
N LEU A 58 14.94 -1.45 0.78
CA LEU A 58 14.70 -2.67 1.54
C LEU A 58 15.22 -3.95 0.84
N ASP A 59 15.88 -3.83 -0.31
CA ASP A 59 16.28 -4.96 -1.18
C ASP A 59 15.09 -5.91 -1.46
N LEU A 60 13.96 -5.32 -1.88
CA LEU A 60 12.78 -6.08 -2.31
C LEU A 60 12.91 -6.43 -3.79
N ARG A 61 12.95 -7.72 -4.08
CA ARG A 61 13.18 -8.28 -5.42
C ARG A 61 11.90 -8.83 -6.05
N ASN A 62 10.92 -9.19 -5.23
CA ASN A 62 9.62 -9.69 -5.67
C ASN A 62 8.52 -8.63 -5.58
N THR A 63 8.85 -7.42 -5.12
CA THR A 63 7.93 -6.30 -4.96
C THR A 63 8.10 -5.28 -6.06
N TYR A 64 7.02 -4.99 -6.78
CA TYR A 64 7.05 -4.02 -7.88
C TYR A 64 5.68 -3.41 -8.17
N ALA A 65 5.69 -2.26 -8.83
CA ALA A 65 4.50 -1.68 -9.44
C ALA A 65 4.15 -2.45 -10.72
N TYR A 66 2.98 -3.10 -10.76
CA TYR A 66 2.50 -3.80 -11.94
C TYR A 66 2.28 -2.80 -13.07
N GLN A 67 2.90 -3.05 -14.23
CA GLN A 67 2.82 -2.18 -15.42
C GLN A 67 2.75 -2.97 -16.72
N ASP A 68 3.44 -4.11 -16.81
CA ASP A 68 3.33 -5.01 -17.95
C ASP A 68 2.05 -5.84 -17.87
N VAL A 69 1.09 -5.52 -18.73
CA VAL A 69 -0.20 -6.21 -18.79
C VAL A 69 -0.11 -7.66 -19.28
N ASN A 70 1.06 -8.09 -19.76
CA ASN A 70 1.34 -9.47 -20.15
C ASN A 70 2.11 -10.24 -19.07
N ASP A 71 2.44 -9.60 -17.94
CA ASP A 71 3.08 -10.28 -16.84
C ASP A 71 2.13 -11.30 -16.21
N THR A 72 2.56 -12.55 -16.24
CA THR A 72 1.85 -13.72 -15.71
C THR A 72 2.50 -14.28 -14.45
N THR A 73 3.52 -13.61 -13.92
CA THR A 73 4.25 -14.00 -12.70
C THR A 73 3.34 -13.96 -11.46
N PRO A 74 2.50 -12.93 -11.24
CA PRO A 74 1.55 -12.95 -10.13
C PRO A 74 0.48 -14.01 -10.32
N VAL A 75 0.20 -14.76 -9.27
CA VAL A 75 -0.95 -15.66 -9.25
C VAL A 75 -2.23 -14.81 -9.19
N ASN A 76 -3.19 -15.08 -10.07
CA ASN A 76 -4.48 -14.41 -10.03
C ASN A 76 -5.21 -14.71 -8.71
N TYR A 77 -5.95 -13.72 -8.21
CA TYR A 77 -6.85 -13.89 -7.07
C TYR A 77 -8.27 -14.18 -7.53
N TYR A 78 -9.14 -14.55 -6.59
CA TYR A 78 -10.49 -15.01 -6.91
C TYR A 78 -11.55 -14.10 -6.31
N TYR A 79 -12.71 -14.05 -6.94
CA TYR A 79 -13.97 -13.63 -6.35
C TYR A 79 -14.91 -14.83 -6.28
N LYS A 80 -15.06 -15.39 -5.08
CA LYS A 80 -15.72 -16.68 -4.86
C LYS A 80 -15.01 -17.76 -5.68
N SER A 81 -15.70 -18.39 -6.63
CA SER A 81 -15.15 -19.40 -7.54
C SER A 81 -14.62 -18.82 -8.86
N LYS A 82 -14.80 -17.52 -9.12
CA LYS A 82 -14.35 -16.88 -10.36
C LYS A 82 -12.94 -16.34 -10.19
N GLU A 83 -12.03 -16.80 -11.05
CA GLU A 83 -10.70 -16.20 -11.17
C GLU A 83 -10.82 -14.76 -11.69
N ILE A 84 -10.09 -13.85 -11.05
CA ILE A 84 -10.02 -12.44 -11.41
C ILE A 84 -8.70 -12.19 -12.13
N HIS A 85 -8.80 -11.96 -13.43
CA HIS A 85 -7.68 -11.57 -14.28
C HIS A 85 -7.94 -10.18 -14.87
N ILE A 86 -7.35 -9.15 -14.28
CA ILE A 86 -7.60 -7.73 -14.61
C ILE A 86 -6.30 -6.92 -14.80
N PRO A 87 -5.35 -7.37 -15.63
CA PRO A 87 -4.00 -6.79 -15.71
C PRO A 87 -3.99 -5.29 -16.07
N ARG A 88 -4.89 -4.84 -16.97
CA ARG A 88 -5.05 -3.42 -17.30
C ARG A 88 -5.50 -2.56 -16.12
N CYS A 89 -6.35 -3.12 -15.24
CA CYS A 89 -6.79 -2.41 -14.05
C CYS A 89 -5.60 -2.24 -13.09
N LEU A 90 -4.90 -3.34 -12.77
CA LEU A 90 -3.72 -3.32 -11.89
C LEU A 90 -2.66 -2.32 -12.37
N ALA A 91 -2.39 -2.28 -13.68
CA ALA A 91 -1.45 -1.35 -14.28
C ALA A 91 -1.87 0.14 -14.20
N SER A 92 -3.16 0.40 -13.95
CA SER A 92 -3.71 1.77 -13.89
C SER A 92 -3.84 2.31 -12.47
N VAL A 93 -3.71 1.47 -11.44
CA VAL A 93 -4.00 1.82 -10.04
C VAL A 93 -2.81 1.58 -9.11
N THR A 94 -1.57 1.82 -9.58
CA THR A 94 -0.33 1.57 -8.81
C THR A 94 -0.39 2.07 -7.37
N ALA A 95 -0.91 3.29 -7.13
CA ALA A 95 -0.96 3.91 -5.81
C ALA A 95 -1.99 3.28 -4.85
N GLU A 96 -2.99 2.57 -5.38
CA GLU A 96 -4.13 2.05 -4.62
C GLU A 96 -4.03 0.53 -4.42
N GLY A 97 -3.71 -0.21 -5.48
CA GLY A 97 -3.71 -1.68 -5.45
C GLY A 97 -2.92 -2.35 -6.56
N GLY A 98 -2.13 -1.58 -7.33
CA GLY A 98 -1.32 -2.08 -8.43
C GLY A 98 0.09 -2.53 -8.02
N ILE A 99 0.38 -2.68 -6.72
CA ILE A 99 1.65 -3.23 -6.24
C ILE A 99 1.50 -4.76 -6.10
N VAL A 100 2.47 -5.49 -6.62
CA VAL A 100 2.64 -6.93 -6.41
C VAL A 100 3.77 -7.13 -5.40
N SER A 101 3.61 -8.10 -4.50
CA SER A 101 4.60 -8.51 -3.50
C SER A 101 4.33 -9.96 -3.08
N ASP A 102 5.27 -10.58 -2.41
CA ASP A 102 5.03 -11.76 -1.57
C ASP A 102 4.88 -11.38 -0.08
N ALA A 103 4.53 -12.37 0.75
CA ALA A 103 4.30 -12.18 2.18
C ALA A 103 5.57 -11.80 2.95
N GLU A 104 6.74 -12.31 2.55
CA GLU A 104 8.02 -12.06 3.21
C GLU A 104 8.48 -10.62 2.98
N GLU A 105 8.37 -10.12 1.76
CA GLU A 105 8.72 -8.73 1.45
C GLU A 105 7.71 -7.73 2.00
N SER A 106 6.42 -8.11 2.03
CA SER A 106 5.42 -7.35 2.79
C SER A 106 5.77 -7.25 4.28
N MET A 107 6.37 -8.30 4.86
CA MET A 107 6.83 -8.28 6.26
C MET A 107 7.93 -7.24 6.46
N LYS A 108 8.93 -7.21 5.59
CA LYS A 108 10.02 -6.22 5.63
C LYS A 108 9.49 -4.79 5.58
N ILE A 109 8.49 -4.52 4.73
CA ILE A 109 7.83 -3.21 4.65
C ILE A 109 7.11 -2.90 5.97
N LEU A 110 6.30 -3.84 6.47
CA LEU A 110 5.51 -3.65 7.69
C LEU A 110 6.40 -3.38 8.92
N GLU A 111 7.44 -4.18 9.11
CA GLU A 111 8.42 -3.99 10.19
C GLU A 111 9.15 -2.64 10.06
N SER A 112 9.61 -2.31 8.85
CA SER A 112 10.30 -1.04 8.59
C SER A 112 9.40 0.18 8.86
N PHE A 113 8.11 0.08 8.53
CA PHE A 113 7.10 1.10 8.80
C PHE A 113 6.93 1.34 10.31
N PHE A 114 6.67 0.29 11.09
CA PHE A 114 6.44 0.43 12.54
C PHE A 114 7.70 0.74 13.35
N ASN A 115 8.88 0.38 12.84
CA ASN A 115 10.17 0.68 13.47
C ASN A 115 10.73 2.06 13.07
N GLY A 116 9.99 2.86 12.30
CA GLY A 116 10.37 4.24 11.99
C GLY A 116 11.54 4.37 11.03
N ARG A 117 11.70 3.42 10.09
CA ARG A 117 12.78 3.47 9.08
C ARG A 117 12.59 4.61 8.08
N PHE A 118 11.36 4.82 7.63
CA PHE A 118 11.05 5.81 6.59
C PHE A 118 10.65 7.18 7.15
N PHE A 119 10.23 7.23 8.42
CA PHE A 119 9.80 8.43 9.12
C PHE A 119 10.00 8.24 10.63
N PRO A 120 10.12 9.33 11.42
CA PRO A 120 10.25 9.23 12.86
C PRO A 120 9.09 8.43 13.49
N ARG A 121 9.39 7.58 14.46
CA ARG A 121 8.38 6.72 15.09
C ARG A 121 7.27 7.53 15.76
N GLU A 122 7.58 8.72 16.26
CA GLU A 122 6.64 9.64 16.88
C GLU A 122 5.58 10.12 15.88
N SER A 123 5.94 10.23 14.59
CA SER A 123 4.99 10.59 13.53
C SER A 123 3.91 9.52 13.33
N LEU A 124 4.14 8.26 13.71
CA LEU A 124 3.11 7.21 13.67
C LEU A 124 1.90 7.55 14.55
N GLU A 125 2.09 8.27 15.66
CA GLU A 125 0.97 8.70 16.50
C GLU A 125 0.07 9.71 15.77
N GLU A 126 0.65 10.55 14.91
CA GLU A 126 -0.12 11.47 14.07
C GLU A 126 -0.98 10.72 13.04
N HIS A 127 -0.54 9.54 12.60
CA HIS A 127 -1.32 8.69 11.70
C HIS A 127 -2.56 8.06 12.38
N LYS A 128 -2.64 8.06 13.72
CA LYS A 128 -3.72 7.44 14.52
C LYS A 128 -4.93 8.35 14.77
N LEU A 129 -5.22 9.26 13.84
CA LEU A 129 -6.47 10.03 13.84
C LEU A 129 -7.66 9.12 13.47
N TRP A 130 -8.09 8.31 14.45
CA TRP A 130 -9.02 7.22 14.24
C TRP A 130 -10.44 7.70 13.94
N ASN A 131 -10.87 7.49 12.70
CA ASN A 131 -12.25 7.64 12.30
C ASN A 131 -12.91 6.27 12.27
N PHE A 132 -13.93 6.06 13.11
CA PHE A 132 -14.64 4.78 13.14
C PHE A 132 -15.49 4.62 11.89
N MET A 133 -15.30 3.50 11.18
CA MET A 133 -16.11 3.11 10.04
C MET A 133 -16.94 1.88 10.42
N PHE A 134 -18.27 2.02 10.28
CA PHE A 134 -19.22 0.99 10.70
C PHE A 134 -19.61 0.03 9.55
N PHE A 135 -19.48 0.47 8.30
CA PHE A 135 -19.87 -0.29 7.10
C PHE A 135 -18.87 -0.02 5.96
N PRO A 136 -18.46 -1.03 5.15
CA PRO A 136 -18.92 -2.42 5.10
C PRO A 136 -18.30 -3.37 6.14
N TYR A 137 -17.24 -2.93 6.83
CA TYR A 137 -16.61 -3.64 7.94
C TYR A 137 -16.41 -2.69 9.12
N GLN A 138 -16.23 -3.24 10.32
CA GLN A 138 -16.04 -2.47 11.55
C GLN A 138 -14.55 -2.32 11.85
N PHE A 139 -14.01 -1.14 11.60
CA PHE A 139 -12.61 -0.80 11.86
C PHE A 139 -12.45 0.71 12.01
N TYR A 140 -11.28 1.13 12.49
CA TYR A 140 -10.92 2.53 12.56
C TYR A 140 -9.92 2.83 11.45
N PHE A 141 -10.11 3.96 10.77
CA PHE A 141 -9.21 4.42 9.72
C PHE A 141 -8.48 5.68 10.16
N GLY A 142 -7.16 5.62 10.14
CA GLY A 142 -6.25 6.75 10.30
C GLY A 142 -5.72 7.23 8.95
N MET A 143 -4.59 7.93 8.95
CA MET A 143 -3.94 8.35 7.70
C MET A 143 -3.13 7.18 7.11
N GLY A 144 -3.75 6.41 6.23
CA GLY A 144 -3.12 5.27 5.54
C GLY A 144 -2.90 4.04 6.44
N LEU A 145 -3.57 3.98 7.59
CA LEU A 145 -3.44 2.92 8.58
C LEU A 145 -4.82 2.53 9.10
N GLU A 146 -5.07 1.24 9.19
CA GLU A 146 -6.28 0.66 9.77
C GLU A 146 -5.99 0.11 11.17
N LYS A 147 -6.99 0.23 12.04
CA LYS A 147 -7.03 -0.46 13.33
C LYS A 147 -8.25 -1.35 13.37
N LEU A 148 -8.03 -2.65 13.46
CA LEU A 148 -9.12 -3.62 13.50
C LEU A 148 -9.86 -3.54 14.83
N TRP A 149 -11.19 -3.55 14.73
CA TRP A 149 -12.02 -3.71 15.90
C TRP A 149 -12.06 -5.19 16.31
N ILE A 150 -11.62 -5.48 17.53
CA ILE A 150 -11.62 -6.84 18.10
C ILE A 150 -12.66 -6.90 19.23
N PRO A 151 -13.81 -7.59 19.01
CA PRO A 151 -14.82 -7.78 20.05
C PRO A 151 -14.24 -8.52 21.26
N TRP A 152 -14.64 -8.13 22.47
CA TRP A 152 -14.21 -8.78 23.71
C TRP A 152 -14.51 -10.29 23.77
N ILE A 153 -15.60 -10.73 23.12
CA ILE A 153 -15.95 -12.16 23.02
C ILE A 153 -14.91 -12.93 22.19
N THR A 154 -14.34 -12.28 21.18
CA THR A 154 -13.32 -12.91 20.32
C THR A 154 -11.96 -12.95 21.00
N TYR A 155 -11.64 -11.97 21.85
CA TYR A 155 -10.38 -11.85 22.57
C TYR A 155 -10.64 -11.27 23.98
N PRO A 156 -10.86 -12.13 25.00
CA PRO A 156 -11.31 -11.68 26.32
C PRO A 156 -10.19 -11.20 27.25
N SER A 157 -8.92 -11.46 26.94
CA SER A 157 -7.77 -10.94 27.70
C SER A 157 -7.70 -9.41 27.67
N LYS A 158 -7.23 -8.82 28.78
CA LYS A 158 -7.01 -7.38 28.92
C LYS A 158 -5.50 -7.11 29.12
N PRO A 159 -4.95 -5.99 28.59
CA PRO A 159 -5.60 -5.06 27.64
C PRO A 159 -5.98 -5.75 26.33
N ARG A 160 -7.02 -5.22 25.66
CA ARG A 160 -7.46 -5.79 24.39
C ARG A 160 -6.46 -5.39 23.34
N LYS A 161 -5.72 -6.37 22.84
CA LYS A 161 -4.65 -6.11 21.90
C LYS A 161 -5.20 -5.63 20.56
N GLU A 162 -4.53 -4.65 19.99
CA GLU A 162 -4.94 -4.03 18.73
C GLU A 162 -4.21 -4.66 17.54
N LEU A 163 -4.85 -4.72 16.38
CA LEU A 163 -4.17 -5.01 15.12
C LEU A 163 -4.14 -3.73 14.29
N LEU A 164 -2.94 -3.23 14.05
CA LEU A 164 -2.65 -2.02 13.28
C LEU A 164 -2.03 -2.42 11.95
N GLY A 165 -2.55 -1.93 10.83
CA GLY A 165 -2.10 -2.40 9.53
C GLY A 165 -3.04 -2.02 8.41
N PHE A 166 -3.21 -2.90 7.42
CA PHE A 166 -4.12 -2.63 6.31
C PHE A 166 -4.62 -3.91 5.63
N TRP A 167 -5.87 -3.90 5.19
CA TRP A 167 -6.43 -4.92 4.28
C TRP A 167 -6.29 -4.53 2.81
N GLY A 168 -5.74 -5.42 2.00
CA GLY A 168 -5.82 -5.34 0.54
C GLY A 168 -7.15 -5.92 0.05
N SER A 169 -7.78 -5.27 -0.93
CA SER A 169 -9.05 -5.73 -1.51
C SER A 169 -8.97 -7.14 -2.13
N SER A 170 -7.78 -7.58 -2.55
CA SER A 170 -7.48 -8.93 -3.05
C SER A 170 -7.45 -10.03 -1.97
N GLY A 171 -7.58 -9.65 -0.69
CA GLY A 171 -7.39 -10.54 0.46
C GLY A 171 -5.94 -10.58 0.97
N ALA A 172 -5.06 -9.73 0.43
CA ALA A 172 -3.76 -9.46 1.03
C ALA A 172 -3.94 -8.73 2.38
N PHE A 173 -2.99 -8.92 3.30
CA PHE A 173 -3.03 -8.29 4.62
C PHE A 173 -1.63 -8.08 5.17
N ALA A 174 -1.48 -7.01 5.94
CA ALA A 174 -0.29 -6.74 6.74
C ALA A 174 -0.72 -6.07 8.04
N PHE A 175 -0.53 -6.75 9.17
CA PHE A 175 -0.96 -6.28 10.49
C PHE A 175 0.12 -6.53 11.56
N HIS A 176 0.26 -5.56 12.43
CA HIS A 176 1.13 -5.57 13.60
C HIS A 176 0.29 -5.47 14.88
N ASN A 177 0.68 -6.24 15.89
CA ASN A 177 0.18 -6.14 17.25
C ASN A 177 1.28 -5.55 18.14
N PRO A 178 1.16 -4.26 18.56
CA PRO A 178 2.19 -3.61 19.37
C PRO A 178 2.41 -4.24 20.74
N GLU A 179 1.37 -4.83 21.33
CA GLU A 179 1.43 -5.38 22.68
C GLU A 179 2.14 -6.75 22.73
N LEU A 180 2.04 -7.54 21.65
CA LEU A 180 2.74 -8.81 21.50
C LEU A 180 4.05 -8.70 20.71
N ASP A 181 4.35 -7.50 20.19
CA ASP A 181 5.40 -7.28 19.18
C ASP A 181 5.33 -8.30 18.03
N LEU A 182 4.10 -8.56 17.56
CA LEU A 182 3.81 -9.60 16.58
C LEU A 182 3.43 -8.99 15.25
N TYR A 183 4.11 -9.40 14.18
CA TYR A 183 3.86 -8.96 12.82
C TYR A 183 3.32 -10.13 11.98
N MET A 184 2.32 -9.85 11.14
CA MET A 184 1.63 -10.85 10.35
C MET A 184 1.31 -10.29 8.97
N THR A 185 1.83 -10.95 7.93
CA THR A 185 1.59 -10.60 6.54
C THR A 185 1.18 -11.82 5.74
N GLY A 186 0.43 -11.61 4.66
CA GLY A 186 0.01 -12.70 3.80
C GLY A 186 -1.09 -12.34 2.82
N THR A 187 -1.59 -13.35 2.13
CA THR A 187 -2.75 -13.24 1.24
C THR A 187 -3.54 -14.54 1.27
N VAL A 188 -4.86 -14.41 1.11
CA VAL A 188 -5.76 -15.56 0.90
C VAL A 188 -6.19 -15.70 -0.56
N ASN A 189 -5.68 -14.84 -1.46
CA ASN A 189 -6.04 -14.77 -2.89
C ASN A 189 -7.56 -14.81 -3.13
N GLN A 190 -8.32 -14.13 -2.28
CA GLN A 190 -9.77 -14.18 -2.26
C GLN A 190 -10.36 -12.83 -1.88
N SER A 191 -10.87 -12.14 -2.90
CA SER A 191 -11.50 -10.82 -2.81
C SER A 191 -12.95 -10.91 -2.35
N ASN A 192 -13.20 -11.51 -1.19
CA ASN A 192 -14.53 -11.55 -0.58
C ASN A 192 -14.46 -11.58 0.95
N GLY A 193 -15.61 -11.41 1.61
CA GLY A 193 -15.67 -11.44 3.08
C GLY A 193 -15.29 -12.78 3.72
N PHE A 194 -15.40 -13.91 3.00
CA PHE A 194 -14.99 -15.22 3.54
C PHE A 194 -13.48 -15.34 3.66
N GLY A 195 -12.73 -14.86 2.66
CA GLY A 195 -11.27 -14.81 2.69
C GLY A 195 -10.75 -13.94 3.84
N HIS A 196 -11.24 -12.71 3.94
CA HIS A 196 -10.88 -11.78 5.02
C HIS A 196 -11.21 -12.37 6.39
N LYS A 197 -12.38 -13.02 6.54
CA LYS A 197 -12.77 -13.70 7.78
C LYS A 197 -11.84 -14.86 8.14
N ALA A 198 -11.35 -15.62 7.17
CA ALA A 198 -10.40 -16.70 7.40
C ALA A 198 -9.04 -16.16 7.89
N ALA A 199 -8.50 -15.15 7.21
CA ALA A 199 -7.28 -14.47 7.63
C ALA A 199 -7.40 -13.85 9.03
N TYR A 200 -8.51 -13.15 9.30
CA TYR A 200 -8.79 -12.58 10.61
C TYR A 200 -8.80 -13.65 11.71
N LYS A 201 -9.51 -14.78 11.50
CA LYS A 201 -9.52 -15.88 12.46
C LYS A 201 -8.14 -16.47 12.69
N ALA A 202 -7.32 -16.61 11.65
CA ALA A 202 -5.96 -17.09 11.76
C ALA A 202 -5.11 -16.14 12.62
N MET A 203 -5.14 -14.84 12.35
CA MET A 203 -4.42 -13.83 13.16
C MET A 203 -4.83 -13.86 14.63
N ILE A 204 -6.14 -13.88 14.92
CA ILE A 204 -6.63 -13.99 16.30
C ILE A 204 -6.18 -15.29 16.98
N GLY A 205 -6.16 -16.41 16.24
CA GLY A 205 -5.67 -17.69 16.75
C GLY A 205 -4.20 -17.65 17.11
N ILE A 206 -3.36 -17.11 16.23
CA ILE A 206 -1.91 -16.95 16.44
C ILE A 206 -1.65 -16.05 17.66
N MET A 207 -2.32 -14.90 17.76
CA MET A 207 -2.18 -13.99 18.90
C MET A 207 -2.46 -14.67 20.24
N LYS A 208 -3.52 -15.48 20.31
CA LYS A 208 -3.87 -16.23 21.53
C LYS A 208 -2.82 -17.29 21.88
N ASP A 209 -2.28 -17.99 20.89
CA ASP A 209 -1.25 -19.01 21.11
C ASP A 209 0.06 -18.37 21.62
N VAL A 210 0.48 -17.26 21.00
CA VAL A 210 1.67 -16.50 21.41
C VAL A 210 1.51 -15.93 22.82
N GLU A 211 0.35 -15.35 23.14
CA GLU A 211 0.06 -14.84 24.49
C GLU A 211 0.12 -15.93 25.54
N LYS A 212 -0.48 -17.10 25.27
CA LYS A 212 -0.46 -18.23 26.21
C LYS A 212 0.97 -18.67 26.53
N ARG A 213 1.81 -18.81 25.50
CA ARG A 213 3.22 -19.23 25.67
C ARG A 213 4.07 -18.20 26.41
N HIS A 214 3.78 -16.90 26.27
CA HIS A 214 4.46 -15.85 27.03
C HIS A 214 4.08 -15.82 28.52
N ILE A 215 2.89 -16.29 28.88
CA ILE A 215 2.46 -16.39 30.29
C ILE A 215 3.09 -17.63 30.96
N GLU A 216 3.36 -18.68 30.18
CA GLU A 216 3.88 -19.96 30.67
C GLU A 216 5.43 -20.05 30.73
N GLY A 217 6.16 -19.07 30.18
CA GLY A 217 7.63 -19.00 30.17
C GLY A 217 8.19 -17.97 31.14
#